data_AF-A0A814CCZ3-F1
#
_entry.id   AF-A0A814CCZ3-F1
#
_cell.length_a   1.000
_cell.length_b   1.000
_cell.length_c   1.000
_cell.angle_alpha   90.00
_cell.angle_beta   90.00
_cell.angle_gamma   90.00
#
_symmetry.space_group_name_H-M   'P 1'
#
loop_
_entity.id
_entity.type
_entity.pdbx_description
1 polymer ?
#
loop_
_entity_poly.entity_id
_entity_poly.type
_entity_poly.pdbx_seq_one_letter_code
_entity_poly.pdbx_strand_id
1 'polypeptide(L)'
;MNTDLEGLLEFLLYIGQAKRTFRTGWIIRGVEKVESVADHMYRMAVMSLLLPTISEESKVRCMKLALVHDLAESVVGDLTEFDGVPKTEKRRRETEAMLYLTSLLPADVGREIFSLFNEYADQKTIEAKLVKDLDIFDMLLQAYEYEKLQSEGEFLEDFFSGSAHNIKTTIVRQWLNQLIECRSSGKQYQLPSDSNLNTMLKHILYDDQGTFLYNFSSSDLRSKSHRLISNKNKLDRSTSSPIDTTQRLTNLVKGLKHHYN
;
A
#
# COMPACT_ATOMS: atom_id res chain seq x y z
N MET A 1 -29.67 -10.54 16.46
CA MET A 1 -28.23 -10.43 16.77
C MET A 1 -27.62 -9.46 15.80
N ASN A 2 -26.58 -8.77 16.22
CA ASN A 2 -25.94 -7.61 15.61
C ASN A 2 -25.11 -8.01 14.37
N THR A 3 -25.77 -8.66 13.40
CA THR A 3 -25.14 -9.35 12.27
C THR A 3 -24.23 -8.46 11.43
N ASP A 4 -24.42 -7.14 11.46
CA ASP A 4 -23.55 -6.20 10.73
C ASP A 4 -22.19 -5.98 11.39
N LEU A 5 -22.09 -5.98 12.73
CA LEU A 5 -20.82 -5.63 13.41
C LEU A 5 -19.88 -6.82 13.56
N GLU A 6 -20.42 -8.02 13.83
CA GLU A 6 -19.62 -9.24 13.93
C GLU A 6 -19.04 -9.62 12.57
N GLY A 7 -19.86 -9.62 11.51
CA GLY A 7 -19.41 -9.88 10.14
C GLY A 7 -18.42 -8.84 9.61
N LEU A 8 -18.66 -7.55 9.89
CA LEU A 8 -17.70 -6.50 9.56
C LEU A 8 -16.34 -6.70 10.25
N LEU A 9 -16.33 -7.03 11.54
CA LEU A 9 -15.09 -7.28 12.26
C LEU A 9 -14.35 -8.49 11.67
N GLU A 10 -15.07 -9.57 11.38
CA GLU A 10 -14.49 -10.76 10.75
C GLU A 10 -13.90 -10.45 9.38
N PHE A 11 -14.63 -9.71 8.53
CA PHE A 11 -14.12 -9.22 7.24
C PHE A 11 -12.83 -8.41 7.40
N LEU A 12 -12.81 -7.46 8.34
CA LEU A 12 -11.63 -6.63 8.62
C LEU A 12 -10.42 -7.45 9.11
N LEU A 13 -10.66 -8.51 9.89
CA LEU A 13 -9.62 -9.43 10.36
C LEU A 13 -9.04 -10.24 9.19
N TYR A 14 -9.88 -10.73 8.28
CA TYR A 14 -9.43 -11.44 7.08
C TYR A 14 -8.59 -10.53 6.19
N ILE A 15 -9.11 -9.38 5.75
CA ILE A 15 -8.33 -8.48 4.87
C ILE A 15 -7.07 -7.96 5.57
N GLY A 16 -7.05 -7.92 6.91
CA GLY A 16 -5.88 -7.62 7.71
C GLY A 16 -4.72 -8.62 7.51
N GLN A 17 -4.98 -9.82 7.00
CA GLN A 17 -3.94 -10.78 6.60
C GLN A 17 -3.15 -10.32 5.38
N ALA A 18 -3.70 -9.48 4.50
CA ALA A 18 -2.97 -8.94 3.34
C ALA A 18 -1.70 -8.14 3.75
N LYS A 19 -1.63 -7.67 5.01
CA LYS A 19 -0.44 -7.02 5.60
C LYS A 19 0.69 -8.00 5.96
N ARG A 20 0.41 -9.31 5.90
CA ARG A 20 1.31 -10.42 6.24
C ARG A 20 1.41 -11.45 5.11
N THR A 21 0.58 -11.33 4.08
CA THR A 21 0.78 -11.99 2.79
C THR A 21 1.83 -11.19 2.04
N PHE A 22 3.06 -11.71 1.98
CA PHE A 22 4.15 -11.10 1.24
C PHE A 22 4.11 -11.51 -0.22
N ARG A 23 4.50 -10.61 -1.12
CA ARG A 23 4.48 -10.87 -2.57
C ARG A 23 5.49 -11.96 -2.94
N THR A 24 4.99 -13.13 -3.32
CA THR A 24 5.72 -14.39 -3.51
C THR A 24 6.78 -14.27 -4.60
N GLY A 25 6.51 -13.48 -5.66
CA GLY A 25 7.49 -13.23 -6.74
C GLY A 25 8.83 -12.72 -6.22
N TRP A 26 8.82 -11.81 -5.25
CA TRP A 26 10.04 -11.26 -4.65
C TRP A 26 10.75 -12.27 -3.73
N ILE A 27 9.98 -13.06 -2.97
CA ILE A 27 10.52 -14.12 -2.10
C ILE A 27 11.30 -15.14 -2.91
N ILE A 28 10.75 -15.59 -4.05
CA ILE A 28 11.40 -16.60 -4.90
C ILE A 28 12.73 -16.06 -5.47
N ARG A 29 12.86 -14.74 -5.67
CA ARG A 29 14.11 -14.09 -6.11
C ARG A 29 15.05 -13.71 -4.97
N GLY A 30 14.74 -14.09 -3.73
CA GLY A 30 15.61 -13.84 -2.58
C GLY A 30 15.67 -12.38 -2.14
N VAL A 31 14.68 -11.55 -2.50
CA VAL A 31 14.59 -10.17 -2.03
C VAL A 31 14.39 -10.16 -0.50
N GLU A 32 15.14 -9.30 0.20
CA GLU A 32 14.98 -9.10 1.64
C GLU A 32 13.91 -8.03 1.92
N LYS A 33 13.19 -8.16 3.05
CA LYS A 33 12.15 -7.21 3.49
C LYS A 33 11.11 -6.92 2.39
N VAL A 34 10.55 -8.02 1.90
CA VAL A 34 9.53 -8.03 0.85
C VAL A 34 8.28 -7.25 1.26
N GLU A 35 7.70 -6.51 0.31
CA GLU A 35 6.43 -5.81 0.48
C GLU A 35 5.28 -6.80 0.71
N SER A 36 4.25 -6.36 1.43
CA SER A 36 3.00 -7.11 1.55
C SER A 36 2.06 -6.80 0.38
N VAL A 37 1.08 -7.68 0.14
CA VAL A 37 0.00 -7.43 -0.83
C VAL A 37 -0.74 -6.12 -0.52
N ALA A 38 -0.87 -5.77 0.76
CA ALA A 38 -1.44 -4.49 1.17
C ALA A 38 -0.58 -3.27 0.77
N ASP A 39 0.75 -3.39 0.79
CA ASP A 39 1.66 -2.30 0.37
C ASP A 39 1.54 -2.05 -1.14
N HIS A 40 1.51 -3.13 -1.93
CA HIS A 40 1.28 -3.11 -3.38
C HIS A 40 -0.05 -2.41 -3.73
N MET A 41 -1.17 -2.87 -3.14
CA MET A 41 -2.49 -2.27 -3.39
C MET A 41 -2.55 -0.80 -2.93
N TYR A 42 -1.83 -0.43 -1.88
CA TYR A 42 -1.76 0.97 -1.43
C TYR A 42 -1.11 1.87 -2.49
N ARG A 43 0.06 1.51 -3.02
CA ARG A 43 0.74 2.36 -4.01
C ARG A 43 -0.06 2.41 -5.32
N MET A 44 -0.70 1.32 -5.73
CA MET A 44 -1.65 1.32 -6.86
C MET A 44 -2.85 2.26 -6.66
N ALA A 45 -3.42 2.31 -5.44
CA ALA A 45 -4.51 3.22 -5.12
C ALA A 45 -4.06 4.69 -5.21
N VAL A 46 -2.83 4.99 -4.77
CA VAL A 46 -2.21 6.32 -4.93
C VAL A 46 -2.00 6.63 -6.42
N MET A 47 -1.44 5.70 -7.20
CA MET A 47 -1.25 5.86 -8.65
C MET A 47 -2.58 6.14 -9.39
N SER A 48 -3.68 5.52 -8.96
CA SER A 48 -5.01 5.73 -9.55
C SER A 48 -5.47 7.19 -9.43
N LEU A 49 -5.10 7.89 -8.35
CA LEU A 49 -5.41 9.32 -8.17
C LEU A 49 -4.59 10.21 -9.11
N LEU A 50 -3.42 9.74 -9.55
CA LEU A 50 -2.47 10.48 -10.39
C LEU A 50 -2.72 10.28 -11.89
N LEU A 51 -3.65 9.41 -12.28
CA LEU A 51 -3.99 9.17 -13.69
C LEU A 51 -4.45 10.48 -14.36
N PRO A 52 -3.70 11.00 -15.34
CA PRO A 52 -4.07 12.24 -16.00
C PRO A 52 -5.25 12.02 -16.94
N THR A 53 -5.96 13.10 -17.29
CA THR A 53 -6.91 13.12 -18.42
C THR A 53 -8.12 12.17 -18.34
N ILE A 54 -8.41 11.58 -17.18
CA ILE A 54 -9.65 10.82 -16.90
C ILE A 54 -10.51 11.55 -15.87
N SER A 55 -11.81 11.23 -15.81
CA SER A 55 -12.74 11.86 -14.87
C SER A 55 -12.41 11.49 -13.42
N GLU A 56 -12.78 12.35 -12.47
CA GLU A 56 -12.63 12.06 -11.04
C GLU A 56 -13.42 10.81 -10.61
N GLU A 57 -14.57 10.56 -11.24
CA GLU A 57 -15.35 9.34 -11.03
C GLU A 57 -14.57 8.08 -11.48
N SER A 58 -13.96 8.11 -12.67
CA SER A 58 -13.13 7.01 -13.16
C SER A 58 -11.88 6.81 -12.28
N LYS A 59 -11.27 7.88 -11.75
CA LYS A 59 -10.16 7.75 -10.77
C LYS A 59 -10.61 7.05 -9.49
N VAL A 60 -11.76 7.47 -8.93
CA VAL A 60 -12.32 6.83 -7.73
C VAL A 60 -12.66 5.37 -8.00
N ARG A 61 -13.17 5.05 -9.20
CA ARG A 61 -13.43 3.65 -9.61
C ARG A 61 -12.14 2.85 -9.74
N CYS A 62 -11.09 3.40 -10.37
CA CYS A 62 -9.76 2.77 -10.45
C CYS A 62 -9.17 2.52 -9.06
N MET A 63 -9.27 3.48 -8.15
CA MET A 63 -8.83 3.34 -6.75
C MET A 63 -9.60 2.22 -6.03
N LYS A 64 -10.92 2.14 -6.19
CA LYS A 64 -11.73 1.04 -5.64
C LYS A 64 -11.31 -0.33 -6.19
N LEU A 65 -11.07 -0.42 -7.50
CA LEU A 65 -10.58 -1.65 -8.13
C LEU A 65 -9.20 -2.04 -7.57
N ALA A 66 -8.26 -1.11 -7.49
CA ALA A 66 -6.92 -1.34 -6.95
C ALA A 66 -6.95 -1.86 -5.50
N LEU A 67 -7.82 -1.32 -4.66
CA LEU A 67 -7.99 -1.75 -3.27
C LEU A 67 -8.68 -3.12 -3.10
N VAL A 68 -9.33 -3.63 -4.16
CA VAL A 68 -10.14 -4.85 -4.10
C VAL A 68 -9.52 -6.03 -4.84
N HIS A 69 -8.74 -5.78 -5.88
CA HIS A 69 -8.39 -6.81 -6.87
C HIS A 69 -7.68 -8.04 -6.28
N ASP A 70 -6.76 -7.83 -5.32
CA ASP A 70 -6.00 -8.89 -4.64
C ASP A 70 -6.53 -9.19 -3.21
N LEU A 71 -7.73 -8.72 -2.85
CA LEU A 71 -8.30 -9.02 -1.52
C LEU A 71 -8.46 -10.53 -1.25
N ALA A 72 -8.68 -11.32 -2.31
CA ALA A 72 -8.78 -12.77 -2.21
C ALA A 72 -7.51 -13.41 -1.63
N GLU A 73 -6.34 -12.80 -1.86
CA GLU A 73 -5.03 -13.28 -1.42
C GLU A 73 -4.85 -13.21 0.11
N SER A 74 -5.70 -12.45 0.79
CA SER A 74 -5.80 -12.48 2.26
C SER A 74 -6.28 -13.85 2.80
N VAL A 75 -6.89 -14.68 1.94
CA VAL A 75 -7.36 -16.03 2.25
C VAL A 75 -6.55 -17.08 1.50
N VAL A 76 -6.33 -16.89 0.19
CA VAL A 76 -5.72 -17.92 -0.67
C VAL A 76 -4.19 -17.84 -0.75
N GLY A 77 -3.59 -16.75 -0.24
CA GLY A 77 -2.18 -16.41 -0.44
C GLY A 77 -1.91 -15.80 -1.82
N ASP A 78 -0.72 -15.22 -1.99
CA ASP A 78 -0.25 -14.71 -3.29
C ASP A 78 0.27 -15.89 -4.14
N LEU A 79 -0.62 -16.43 -4.98
CA LEU A 79 -0.35 -17.57 -5.85
C LEU A 79 0.30 -17.11 -7.16
N THR A 80 1.48 -17.63 -7.44
CA THR A 80 2.27 -17.36 -8.65
C THR A 80 2.21 -18.51 -9.65
N GLU A 81 2.82 -18.31 -10.81
CA GLU A 81 3.00 -19.39 -11.81
C GLU A 81 3.92 -20.52 -11.33
N PHE A 82 4.79 -20.27 -10.35
CA PHE A 82 5.70 -21.27 -9.79
C PHE A 82 5.00 -22.25 -8.84
N ASP A 83 3.80 -21.92 -8.36
CA ASP A 83 3.01 -22.77 -7.47
C ASP A 83 2.32 -23.93 -8.21
N GLY A 84 2.41 -23.98 -9.54
CA GLY A 84 1.84 -25.06 -10.35
C GLY A 84 0.31 -25.12 -10.33
N VAL A 85 -0.37 -24.08 -9.83
CA VAL A 85 -1.83 -23.99 -9.79
C VAL A 85 -2.35 -23.52 -11.15
N PRO A 86 -3.20 -24.29 -11.85
CA PRO A 86 -3.78 -23.85 -13.12
C PRO A 86 -4.57 -22.55 -12.96
N LYS A 87 -4.54 -21.67 -13.97
CA LYS A 87 -5.26 -20.38 -13.95
C LYS A 87 -6.74 -20.52 -13.61
N THR A 88 -7.40 -21.58 -14.09
CA THR A 88 -8.80 -21.88 -13.80
C THR A 88 -9.04 -22.22 -12.33
N GLU A 89 -8.11 -22.95 -11.70
CA GLU A 89 -8.18 -23.30 -10.29
C GLU A 89 -7.82 -22.11 -9.39
N LYS A 90 -6.81 -21.30 -9.76
CA LYS A 90 -6.52 -20.02 -9.09
C LYS A 90 -7.78 -19.15 -9.07
N ARG A 91 -8.40 -18.98 -10.24
CA ARG A 91 -9.64 -18.21 -10.38
C ARG A 91 -10.77 -18.75 -9.51
N ARG A 92 -10.98 -20.07 -9.49
CA ARG A 92 -12.02 -20.71 -8.66
C ARG A 92 -11.79 -20.41 -7.18
N ARG A 93 -10.57 -20.60 -6.68
CA ARG A 93 -10.21 -20.36 -5.26
C ARG A 93 -10.41 -18.90 -4.87
N GLU A 94 -9.95 -17.97 -5.70
CA GLU A 94 -10.12 -16.54 -5.45
C GLU A 94 -11.59 -16.12 -5.47
N THR A 95 -12.37 -16.63 -6.43
CA THR A 95 -13.82 -16.38 -6.48
C THR A 95 -14.52 -16.90 -5.24
N GLU A 96 -14.21 -18.12 -4.77
CA GLU A 96 -14.78 -18.67 -3.54
C GLU A 96 -14.38 -17.87 -2.30
N ALA A 97 -13.11 -17.45 -2.20
CA ALA A 97 -12.65 -16.57 -1.13
C ALA A 97 -13.42 -15.25 -1.13
N MET A 98 -13.58 -14.60 -2.28
CA MET A 98 -14.32 -13.34 -2.38
C MET A 98 -15.81 -13.50 -2.10
N LEU A 99 -16.43 -14.61 -2.51
CA LEU A 99 -17.82 -14.91 -2.15
C LEU A 99 -17.98 -15.01 -0.63
N TYR A 100 -17.09 -15.73 0.05
CA TYR A 100 -17.11 -15.82 1.50
C TYR A 100 -16.88 -14.46 2.15
N LEU A 101 -15.80 -13.74 1.81
CA LEU A 101 -15.48 -12.44 2.39
C LEU A 101 -16.64 -11.44 2.21
N THR A 102 -17.23 -11.36 1.02
CA THR A 102 -18.32 -10.42 0.76
C THR A 102 -19.66 -10.84 1.38
N SER A 103 -19.83 -12.12 1.73
CA SER A 103 -21.01 -12.59 2.47
C SER A 103 -21.04 -12.13 3.93
N LEU A 104 -19.89 -11.70 4.48
CA LEU A 104 -19.76 -11.16 5.83
C LEU A 104 -20.22 -9.69 5.95
N LEU A 105 -20.54 -9.05 4.83
CA LEU A 105 -20.88 -7.63 4.75
C LEU A 105 -22.38 -7.42 4.49
N PRO A 106 -22.91 -6.21 4.77
CA PRO A 106 -24.23 -5.83 4.30
C PRO A 106 -24.38 -6.06 2.80
N ALA A 107 -25.55 -6.54 2.40
CA ALA A 107 -25.74 -7.15 1.08
C ALA A 107 -25.43 -6.21 -0.10
N ASP A 108 -25.66 -4.91 0.04
CA ASP A 108 -25.30 -3.88 -0.93
C ASP A 108 -23.79 -3.65 -1.02
N VAL A 109 -23.10 -3.53 0.11
CA VAL A 109 -21.64 -3.37 0.20
C VAL A 109 -20.92 -4.60 -0.35
N GLY A 110 -21.33 -5.79 0.10
CA GLY A 110 -20.78 -7.06 -0.38
C GLY A 110 -20.91 -7.22 -1.90
N ARG A 111 -22.09 -6.87 -2.46
CA ARG A 111 -22.31 -6.88 -3.92
C ARG A 111 -21.40 -5.91 -4.66
N GLU A 112 -21.19 -4.69 -4.14
CA GLU A 112 -20.29 -3.71 -4.78
C GLU A 112 -18.85 -4.24 -4.85
N ILE A 113 -18.32 -4.75 -3.72
CA ILE A 113 -16.95 -5.30 -3.65
C ILE A 113 -16.79 -6.51 -4.57
N PHE A 114 -17.75 -7.43 -4.56
CA PHE A 114 -17.70 -8.60 -5.44
C PHE A 114 -17.79 -8.20 -6.92
N SER A 115 -18.59 -7.18 -7.24
CA SER A 115 -18.68 -6.65 -8.60
C SER A 115 -17.36 -6.00 -9.05
N LEU A 116 -16.67 -5.27 -8.17
CA LEU A 116 -15.35 -4.69 -8.45
C LEU A 116 -14.31 -5.78 -8.73
N PHE A 117 -14.26 -6.82 -7.89
CA PHE A 117 -13.37 -7.96 -8.08
C PHE A 117 -13.59 -8.65 -9.45
N ASN A 118 -14.84 -8.86 -9.84
CA ASN A 118 -15.17 -9.44 -11.15
C ASN A 118 -14.89 -8.49 -12.31
N GLU A 119 -15.15 -7.19 -12.15
CA GLU A 119 -14.83 -6.18 -13.16
C GLU A 119 -13.33 -6.18 -13.48
N TYR A 120 -12.48 -6.21 -12.44
CA TYR A 120 -11.04 -6.34 -12.62
C TYR A 120 -10.69 -7.65 -13.34
N ALA A 121 -11.23 -8.78 -12.92
CA ALA A 121 -10.89 -10.06 -13.55
C ALA A 121 -11.34 -10.17 -15.03
N ASP A 122 -12.48 -9.56 -15.37
CA ASP A 122 -13.06 -9.61 -16.71
C ASP A 122 -12.32 -8.70 -17.70
N GLN A 123 -11.63 -7.65 -17.22
CA GLN A 123 -10.84 -6.72 -18.04
C GLN A 123 -11.63 -6.09 -19.21
N LYS A 124 -12.93 -5.83 -19.01
CA LYS A 124 -13.84 -5.27 -20.04
C LYS A 124 -13.90 -3.74 -20.03
N THR A 125 -13.84 -3.12 -18.84
CA THR A 125 -13.93 -1.66 -18.66
C THR A 125 -12.57 -0.99 -18.89
N ILE A 126 -12.58 0.33 -19.14
CA ILE A 126 -11.33 1.08 -19.28
C ILE A 126 -10.61 1.20 -17.93
N GLU A 127 -11.37 1.32 -16.84
CA GLU A 127 -10.86 1.36 -15.47
C GLU A 127 -10.17 0.05 -15.10
N ALA A 128 -10.76 -1.12 -15.39
CA ALA A 128 -10.12 -2.41 -15.14
C ALA A 128 -8.80 -2.58 -15.91
N LYS A 129 -8.76 -2.11 -17.17
CA LYS A 129 -7.55 -2.14 -18.01
C LYS A 129 -6.47 -1.20 -17.49
N LEU A 130 -6.85 0.01 -17.08
CA LEU A 130 -5.93 0.97 -16.45
C LEU A 130 -5.34 0.38 -15.17
N VAL A 131 -6.17 -0.19 -14.30
CA VAL A 131 -5.70 -0.79 -13.04
C VAL A 131 -4.82 -2.00 -13.29
N LYS A 132 -5.07 -2.79 -14.35
CA LYS A 132 -4.16 -3.90 -14.71
C LYS A 132 -2.80 -3.42 -15.18
N ASP A 133 -2.77 -2.32 -15.93
CA ASP A 133 -1.51 -1.68 -16.30
C ASP A 133 -0.79 -1.09 -15.07
N LEU A 134 -1.54 -0.53 -14.10
CA LEU A 134 -0.98 -0.05 -12.83
C LEU A 134 -0.41 -1.18 -11.97
N ASP A 135 -1.07 -2.33 -11.88
CA ASP A 135 -0.57 -3.55 -11.19
C ASP A 135 0.81 -3.94 -11.75
N ILE A 136 0.91 -4.04 -13.08
CA ILE A 136 2.18 -4.36 -13.73
C ILE A 136 3.22 -3.26 -13.51
N PHE A 137 2.84 -1.99 -13.65
CA PHE A 137 3.77 -0.87 -13.49
C PHE A 137 4.30 -0.77 -12.05
N ASP A 138 3.44 -0.98 -11.05
CA ASP A 138 3.82 -0.98 -9.63
C ASP A 138 4.85 -2.08 -9.34
N MET A 139 4.62 -3.29 -9.86
CA MET A 139 5.56 -4.40 -9.77
C MET A 139 6.92 -4.05 -10.41
N LEU A 140 6.93 -3.46 -11.61
CA LEU A 140 8.18 -3.07 -12.28
C LEU A 140 8.92 -1.94 -11.55
N LEU A 141 8.18 -0.99 -11.00
CA LEU A 141 8.75 0.08 -10.18
C LEU A 141 9.37 -0.49 -8.90
N GLN A 142 8.70 -1.44 -8.26
CA GLN A 142 9.21 -2.13 -7.08
C GLN A 142 10.48 -2.93 -7.39
N ALA A 143 10.54 -3.60 -8.55
CA ALA A 143 11.75 -4.30 -8.99
C ALA A 143 12.94 -3.33 -9.11
N TYR A 144 12.74 -2.16 -9.76
CA TYR A 144 13.76 -1.12 -9.83
C TYR A 144 14.20 -0.66 -8.43
N GLU A 145 13.27 -0.45 -7.50
CA GLU A 145 13.60 -0.04 -6.13
C GLU A 145 14.43 -1.11 -5.39
N TYR A 146 14.08 -2.39 -5.52
CA TYR A 146 14.84 -3.48 -4.90
C TYR A 146 16.24 -3.62 -5.48
N GLU A 147 16.40 -3.54 -6.81
CA GLU A 147 17.71 -3.51 -7.48
C GLU A 147 18.59 -2.38 -6.93
N LYS A 148 18.01 -1.20 -6.68
CA LYS A 148 18.75 -0.05 -6.11
C LYS A 148 19.07 -0.22 -4.63
N LEU A 149 18.15 -0.75 -3.83
CA LEU A 149 18.37 -0.90 -2.39
C LEU A 149 19.38 -2.01 -2.05
N GLN A 150 19.40 -3.09 -2.83
CA GLN A 150 20.31 -4.22 -2.57
C GLN A 150 21.68 -4.07 -3.26
N SER A 151 21.88 -3.02 -4.07
CA SER A 151 23.15 -2.72 -4.77
C SER A 151 23.65 -3.83 -5.70
N GLU A 152 22.75 -4.71 -6.15
CA GLU A 152 23.07 -5.88 -6.95
C GLU A 152 22.50 -5.76 -8.38
N GLY A 153 23.17 -5.00 -9.26
CA GLY A 153 22.91 -5.06 -10.71
C GLY A 153 21.43 -5.05 -11.15
N GLU A 154 21.13 -5.76 -12.23
CA GLU A 154 19.80 -5.91 -12.84
C GLU A 154 19.23 -7.33 -12.61
N PHE A 155 19.26 -7.82 -11.37
CA PHE A 155 18.90 -9.22 -11.08
C PHE A 155 17.40 -9.54 -11.20
N LEU A 156 16.54 -8.51 -11.34
CA LEU A 156 15.09 -8.63 -11.51
C LEU A 156 14.66 -8.33 -12.95
N GLU A 157 15.57 -8.46 -13.92
CA GLU A 157 15.32 -8.26 -15.36
C GLU A 157 14.21 -9.17 -15.92
N ASP A 158 13.97 -10.33 -15.30
CA ASP A 158 12.91 -11.25 -15.70
C ASP A 158 11.51 -10.65 -15.50
N PHE A 159 11.31 -9.78 -14.51
CA PHE A 159 10.07 -9.01 -14.37
C PHE A 159 9.86 -8.04 -15.53
N PHE A 160 10.92 -7.29 -15.89
CA PHE A 160 10.88 -6.32 -17.00
C PHE A 160 10.62 -7.02 -18.33
N SER A 161 11.47 -7.96 -18.71
CA SER A 161 11.36 -8.70 -19.96
C SER A 161 10.07 -9.52 -20.07
N GLY A 162 9.60 -10.09 -18.94
CA GLY A 162 8.38 -10.89 -18.88
C GLY A 162 7.07 -10.11 -18.88
N SER A 163 7.04 -8.87 -18.35
CA SER A 163 5.78 -8.16 -18.09
C SER A 163 5.63 -6.79 -18.73
N ALA A 164 6.71 -6.08 -19.05
CA ALA A 164 6.61 -4.69 -19.55
C ALA A 164 5.78 -4.56 -20.84
N HIS A 165 5.85 -5.56 -21.73
CA HIS A 165 5.08 -5.59 -22.97
C HIS A 165 3.55 -5.74 -22.76
N ASN A 166 3.13 -6.12 -21.55
CA ASN A 166 1.71 -6.29 -21.20
C ASN A 166 1.02 -4.98 -20.84
N ILE A 167 1.75 -3.88 -20.59
CA ILE A 167 1.16 -2.55 -20.39
C ILE A 167 0.60 -2.02 -21.72
N LYS A 168 -0.72 -1.78 -21.80
CA LYS A 168 -1.42 -1.48 -23.07
C LYS A 168 -1.86 -0.04 -23.24
N THR A 169 -2.29 0.61 -22.16
CA THR A 169 -2.79 1.99 -22.18
C THR A 169 -1.67 2.97 -22.46
N THR A 170 -1.97 4.00 -23.25
CA THR A 170 -1.00 5.04 -23.62
C THR A 170 -0.45 5.77 -22.40
N ILE A 171 -1.30 6.02 -21.40
CA ILE A 171 -0.96 6.75 -20.17
C ILE A 171 0.14 5.99 -19.40
N VAL A 172 -0.11 4.74 -19.04
CA VAL A 172 0.84 3.98 -18.20
C VAL A 172 2.09 3.60 -18.99
N ARG A 173 1.98 3.44 -20.32
CA ARG A 173 3.17 3.24 -21.18
C ARG A 173 4.13 4.43 -21.13
N GLN A 174 3.64 5.67 -21.02
CA GLN A 174 4.52 6.83 -20.85
C GLN A 174 5.29 6.76 -19.53
N TRP A 175 4.65 6.32 -18.45
CA TRP A 175 5.32 6.12 -17.15
C TRP A 175 6.36 5.01 -17.22
N LEU A 176 6.02 3.88 -17.85
CA LEU A 176 6.96 2.77 -18.08
C LEU A 176 8.21 3.25 -18.85
N ASN A 177 8.04 4.04 -19.92
CA ASN A 177 9.17 4.55 -20.70
C ASN A 177 10.12 5.39 -19.84
N GLN A 178 9.58 6.23 -18.93
CA GLN A 178 10.40 7.00 -17.99
C GLN A 178 11.14 6.10 -17.01
N LEU A 179 10.48 5.07 -16.48
CA LEU A 179 11.13 4.09 -15.59
C LEU A 179 12.29 3.36 -16.30
N ILE A 180 12.06 2.89 -17.53
CA ILE A 180 13.09 2.21 -18.35
C ILE A 180 14.26 3.16 -18.62
N GLU A 181 13.98 4.41 -19.01
CA GLU A 181 15.03 5.41 -19.23
C GLU A 181 15.87 5.63 -17.96
N CYS A 182 15.24 5.73 -16.79
CA CYS A 182 15.94 5.87 -15.51
C CYS A 182 16.75 4.63 -15.12
N ARG A 183 16.24 3.43 -15.43
CA ARG A 183 16.98 2.19 -15.20
C ARG A 183 18.22 2.10 -16.10
N SER A 184 18.10 2.42 -17.38
CA SER A 184 19.18 2.25 -18.37
C SER A 184 20.19 3.41 -18.46
N SER A 185 19.77 4.66 -18.25
CA SER A 185 20.60 5.85 -18.56
C SER A 185 21.59 6.26 -17.45
N GLY A 186 21.60 5.56 -16.32
CA GLY A 186 22.40 5.96 -15.15
C GLY A 186 21.92 7.25 -14.46
N LYS A 187 20.89 7.95 -14.98
CA LYS A 187 20.12 8.95 -14.23
C LYS A 187 19.33 8.23 -13.14
N GLN A 188 19.94 8.14 -11.98
CA GLN A 188 19.32 7.49 -10.84
C GLN A 188 18.40 8.49 -10.14
N TYR A 189 17.11 8.13 -10.01
CA TYR A 189 16.33 8.71 -8.93
C TYR A 189 16.99 8.29 -7.62
N GLN A 190 17.45 9.26 -6.84
CA GLN A 190 17.86 8.99 -5.46
C GLN A 190 16.62 8.54 -4.72
N LEU A 191 16.59 7.26 -4.34
CA LEU A 191 15.56 6.77 -3.43
C LEU A 191 15.66 7.59 -2.13
N PRO A 192 14.54 8.03 -1.54
CA PRO A 192 14.56 8.70 -0.26
C PRO A 192 15.21 7.79 0.79
N SER A 193 16.41 8.14 1.26
CA SER A 193 17.03 7.51 2.42
C SER A 193 16.45 8.10 3.71
N ASP A 194 16.61 7.40 4.84
CA ASP A 194 16.25 7.94 6.15
C ASP A 194 16.96 9.28 6.44
N SER A 195 18.19 9.47 5.96
CA SER A 195 18.90 10.75 6.07
C SER A 195 18.26 11.85 5.22
N ASN A 196 17.81 11.54 4.01
CA ASN A 196 17.11 12.48 3.12
C ASN A 196 15.74 12.85 3.71
N LEU A 197 14.99 11.89 4.23
CA LEU A 197 13.70 12.12 4.90
C LEU A 197 13.87 12.99 6.15
N ASN A 198 14.88 12.72 6.98
CA ASN A 198 15.18 13.56 8.14
C ASN A 198 15.58 14.99 7.76
N THR A 199 16.30 15.15 6.64
CA THR A 199 16.68 16.47 6.12
C THR A 199 15.46 17.21 5.56
N MET A 200 14.60 16.52 4.82
CA MET A 200 13.35 17.10 4.33
C MET A 200 12.42 17.49 5.49
N LEU A 201 12.31 16.64 6.52
CA LEU A 201 11.59 16.95 7.75
C LEU A 201 12.19 18.16 8.46
N LYS A 202 13.52 18.33 8.49
CA LYS A 202 14.15 19.54 9.02
C LYS A 202 13.69 20.78 8.26
N HIS A 203 13.68 20.79 6.94
CA HIS A 203 13.21 21.94 6.15
C HIS A 203 11.70 22.20 6.28
N ILE A 204 10.90 21.17 6.53
CA ILE A 204 9.45 21.32 6.79
C ILE A 204 9.22 21.90 8.19
N LEU A 205 10.00 21.46 9.18
CA LEU A 205 9.78 21.75 10.58
C LEU A 205 10.55 22.99 11.05
N TYR A 206 11.60 23.40 10.36
CA TYR A 206 12.50 24.48 10.75
C TYR A 206 12.76 25.43 9.57
N ASP A 207 12.88 26.73 9.85
CA ASP A 207 13.32 27.71 8.86
C ASP A 207 14.83 27.61 8.59
N ASP A 208 15.30 28.40 7.63
CA ASP A 208 16.71 28.46 7.23
C ASP A 208 17.65 28.95 8.35
N GLN A 209 17.10 29.51 9.44
CA GLN A 209 17.84 29.93 10.65
C GLN A 209 17.81 28.86 11.74
N GLY A 210 17.17 27.70 11.50
CA GLY A 210 17.04 26.62 12.46
C GLY A 210 15.93 26.83 13.50
N THR A 211 15.00 27.76 13.26
CA THR A 211 13.84 28.02 14.12
C THR A 211 12.70 27.08 13.78
N PHE A 212 12.15 26.38 14.77
CA PHE A 212 11.01 25.49 14.54
C PHE A 212 9.77 26.28 14.09
N LEU A 213 9.26 25.97 12.90
CA LEU A 213 8.19 26.67 12.21
C LEU A 213 6.80 26.46 12.83
N TYR A 214 6.61 25.35 13.53
CA TYR A 214 5.34 25.01 14.16
C TYR A 214 5.33 25.40 15.65
N ASN A 215 4.76 26.55 15.98
CA ASN A 215 4.41 26.85 17.36
C ASN A 215 3.19 26.01 17.78
N PHE A 216 3.39 24.74 18.16
CA PHE A 216 2.43 24.08 19.03
C PHE A 216 2.48 24.80 20.36
N SER A 217 1.49 25.67 20.63
CA SER A 217 1.36 26.24 21.96
C SER A 217 1.27 25.08 22.96
N SER A 218 2.00 25.15 24.07
CA SER A 218 1.91 24.15 25.14
C SER A 218 0.49 23.98 25.68
N SER A 219 -0.40 24.96 25.45
CA SER A 219 -1.85 24.89 25.65
C SER A 219 -2.58 23.97 24.65
N ASP A 220 -2.17 23.91 23.39
CA ASP A 220 -2.81 23.06 22.35
C ASP A 220 -2.49 21.57 22.53
N LEU A 221 -1.28 21.27 23.02
CA LEU A 221 -0.89 19.90 23.37
C LEU A 221 -1.54 19.43 24.67
N ARG A 222 -1.74 20.33 25.65
CA ARG A 222 -2.44 20.03 26.91
C ARG A 222 -3.96 19.90 26.74
N SER A 223 -4.58 20.71 25.87
CA SER A 223 -6.03 20.63 25.64
C SER A 223 -6.43 19.35 24.89
N LYS A 224 -5.60 18.90 23.93
CA LYS A 224 -5.81 17.63 23.21
C LYS A 224 -5.50 16.41 24.06
N SER A 225 -4.45 16.45 24.90
CA SER A 225 -4.16 15.36 25.85
C SER A 225 -5.22 15.26 26.95
N HIS A 226 -5.73 16.36 27.50
CA HIS A 226 -6.83 16.31 28.46
C HIS A 226 -8.16 15.82 27.86
N ARG A 227 -8.47 16.12 26.58
CA ARG A 227 -9.62 15.52 25.87
C ARG A 227 -9.45 14.02 25.61
N LEU A 228 -8.23 13.56 25.34
CA LEU A 228 -7.92 12.14 25.17
C LEU A 228 -7.96 11.36 26.50
N ILE A 229 -7.53 11.99 27.60
CA ILE A 229 -7.55 11.40 28.95
C ILE A 229 -8.97 11.40 29.55
N SER A 230 -9.79 12.44 29.32
CA SER A 230 -11.16 12.48 29.84
C SER A 230 -12.09 11.48 29.15
N ASN A 231 -11.86 11.17 27.86
CA ASN A 231 -12.59 10.14 27.14
C ASN A 231 -12.10 8.72 27.47
N LYS A 232 -10.81 8.54 27.82
CA LYS A 232 -10.28 7.26 28.34
C LYS A 232 -10.79 6.93 29.75
N ASN A 233 -11.09 7.91 30.59
CA ASN A 233 -11.65 7.63 31.92
C ASN A 233 -13.13 7.22 31.89
N LYS A 234 -13.79 7.23 30.73
CA LYS A 234 -15.17 6.76 30.55
C LYS A 234 -15.29 5.36 29.91
N LEU A 235 -14.21 4.80 29.35
CA LEU A 235 -14.17 3.43 28.83
C LEU A 235 -12.88 2.74 29.30
N ASP A 236 -13.03 1.57 29.91
CA ASP A 236 -11.99 0.66 30.42
C ASP A 236 -11.44 0.91 31.84
N ARG A 237 -12.20 0.35 32.80
CA ARG A 237 -11.61 -0.40 33.92
C ARG A 237 -11.44 -1.87 33.52
N SER A 238 -10.40 -2.22 32.74
CA SER A 238 -9.75 -3.53 32.83
C SER A 238 -8.59 -3.69 31.82
N THR A 239 -7.39 -3.82 32.39
CA THR A 239 -6.27 -4.66 31.92
C THR A 239 -5.72 -4.47 30.50
N SER A 240 -4.71 -3.59 30.37
CA SER A 240 -3.34 -3.91 29.89
C SER A 240 -2.55 -2.62 29.64
N SER A 241 -1.23 -2.69 29.85
CA SER A 241 -0.31 -1.55 29.99
C SER A 241 -0.33 -0.54 28.82
N PRO A 242 -0.40 0.78 29.07
CA PRO A 242 -0.39 1.79 28.02
C PRO A 242 0.99 1.88 27.35
N ILE A 243 1.05 1.58 26.04
CA ILE A 243 2.20 1.92 25.21
C ILE A 243 2.22 3.44 25.05
N ASP A 244 3.25 4.05 25.62
CA ASP A 244 3.43 5.49 25.77
C ASP A 244 3.93 6.14 24.46
N THR A 245 2.98 6.44 23.57
CA THR A 245 3.21 7.14 22.29
C THR A 245 3.83 8.54 22.51
N THR A 246 3.55 9.17 23.65
CA THR A 246 4.10 10.48 24.02
C THR A 246 5.57 10.36 24.43
N GLN A 247 5.94 9.30 25.16
CA GLN A 247 7.32 9.01 25.47
C GLN A 247 8.13 8.63 24.23
N ARG A 248 7.54 7.92 23.25
CA ARG A 248 8.22 7.63 21.97
C ARG A 248 8.54 8.90 21.17
N LEU A 249 7.57 9.82 21.02
CA LEU A 249 7.80 11.09 20.33
C LEU A 249 8.79 11.98 21.10
N THR A 250 8.69 12.01 22.42
CA THR A 250 9.63 12.77 23.28
C THR A 250 11.04 12.20 23.20
N ASN A 251 11.18 10.86 23.15
CA ASN A 251 12.48 10.19 23.00
C ASN A 251 13.04 10.35 21.58
N LEU A 252 12.20 10.40 20.55
CA LEU A 252 12.64 10.71 19.18
C LEU A 252 13.19 12.14 19.08
N VAL A 253 12.48 13.12 19.66
CA VAL A 253 12.91 14.52 19.72
C VAL A 253 14.14 14.71 20.61
N LYS A 254 14.27 13.97 21.71
CA LYS A 254 15.46 14.01 22.59
C LYS A 254 16.67 13.28 21.98
N GLY A 255 16.47 12.17 21.27
CA GLY A 255 17.51 11.43 20.57
C GLY A 255 18.17 12.26 19.47
N LEU A 256 17.37 13.03 18.73
CA LEU A 256 17.86 13.98 17.73
C LEU A 256 18.68 15.14 18.31
N LYS A 257 18.49 15.49 19.60
CA LYS A 257 19.30 16.49 20.31
C LYS A 257 20.62 15.96 20.85
N HIS A 258 20.74 14.65 21.12
CA HIS A 258 21.93 14.09 21.77
C HIS A 258 23.02 13.57 20.82
N HIS A 259 22.74 13.46 19.52
CA HIS A 259 23.74 13.12 18.49
C HIS A 259 24.48 14.33 17.90
N TYR A 260 24.24 15.54 18.42
CA TYR A 260 24.74 16.78 17.81
C TYR A 260 25.25 17.81 18.82
N ASN A 261 25.91 17.35 19.88
CA ASN A 261 26.93 18.13 20.61
C ASN A 261 28.27 17.38 20.53
#